data_AF-A0A7C5SP32-F1
#
_entry.id   AF-A0A7C5SP32-F1
#
_cell.length_a   1.000
_cell.length_b   1.000
_cell.length_c   1.000
_cell.angle_alpha   90.00
_cell.angle_beta   90.00
_cell.angle_gamma   90.00
#
_symmetry.space_group_name_H-M   'P 1'
#
loop_
_entity.id
_entity.type
_entity.pdbx_description
1 polymer ?
#
loop_
_entity_poly.entity_id
_entity_poly.type
_entity_poly.pdbx_seq_one_letter_code
_entity_poly.pdbx_strand_id
1 'polypeptide(L)'
;MVVMPLCSLCGRRPGVKKLEFSEKFVGYSDMFAGGLVCDVCSVLIRDESYRRSHWVLTNSIVKKLSKSELLSVLRDPPVNSLIYVKSSGRRLGFIKCLRFTSTRSIVALCGEEEGPLLVERDKLREIVDIAVKAYSILKRKTPLLEGCSARDWVYEDICRLIELYRGVSAWSIVVRAL
;
A
#
# COMPACT_ATOMS: atom_id res chain seq x y z
N MET A 1 22.82 25.55 -17.16
CA MET A 1 21.67 25.07 -16.37
C MET A 1 22.16 23.98 -15.43
N VAL A 2 22.03 24.16 -14.12
CA VAL A 2 22.39 23.10 -13.16
C VAL A 2 21.24 22.09 -13.16
N VAL A 3 21.47 20.91 -13.71
CA VAL A 3 20.51 19.80 -13.63
C VAL A 3 20.56 19.28 -12.20
N MET A 4 19.54 19.58 -11.40
CA MET A 4 19.43 18.96 -10.08
C MET A 4 19.17 17.45 -10.25
N PRO A 5 19.93 16.59 -9.56
CA PRO A 5 19.71 15.14 -9.63
C PRO A 5 18.33 14.79 -9.08
N LEU A 6 17.70 13.76 -9.66
CA LEU A 6 16.43 13.25 -9.18
C LEU A 6 16.63 12.44 -7.89
N CYS A 7 15.57 12.38 -7.08
CA CYS A 7 15.53 11.60 -5.86
C CYS A 7 15.73 10.10 -6.14
N SER A 8 16.71 9.50 -5.48
CA SER A 8 17.05 8.08 -5.62
C SER A 8 15.96 7.11 -5.15
N LEU A 9 14.93 7.57 -4.43
CA LEU A 9 13.82 6.72 -3.96
C LEU A 9 12.60 6.78 -4.89
N CYS A 10 12.13 7.97 -5.25
CA CYS A 10 10.93 8.11 -6.06
C CYS A 10 11.20 8.33 -7.56
N GLY A 11 12.42 8.72 -7.94
CA GLY A 11 12.80 9.01 -9.32
C GLY A 11 12.09 10.21 -9.96
N ARG A 12 11.38 11.04 -9.17
CA ARG A 12 10.51 12.11 -9.71
C ARG A 12 10.82 13.51 -9.21
N ARG A 13 11.10 13.66 -7.92
CA ARG A 13 11.33 14.97 -7.28
C ARG A 13 12.83 15.28 -7.24
N PRO A 14 13.23 16.57 -7.18
CA PRO A 14 14.62 16.95 -6.96
C PRO A 14 15.18 16.31 -5.68
N GLY A 15 16.37 15.73 -5.77
CA GLY A 15 17.13 15.23 -4.65
C GLY A 15 17.88 16.38 -3.97
N VAL A 16 17.50 16.69 -2.73
CA VAL A 16 18.02 17.84 -1.98
C VAL A 16 18.75 17.45 -0.69
N LYS A 17 18.58 16.19 -0.24
CA LYS A 17 19.15 15.68 1.01
C LYS A 17 19.98 14.43 0.75
N LYS A 18 21.16 14.32 1.36
CA LYS A 18 21.90 13.05 1.41
C LYS A 18 21.13 12.05 2.26
N LEU A 19 21.02 10.83 1.75
CA LEU A 19 20.39 9.73 2.44
C LEU A 19 21.46 8.87 3.08
N GLU A 20 21.40 8.75 4.40
CA GLU A 20 22.24 7.86 5.19
C GLU A 20 21.36 6.72 5.69
N PHE A 21 21.62 5.53 5.18
CA PHE A 21 21.08 4.30 5.73
C PHE A 21 22.11 3.65 6.65
N SER A 22 21.66 2.79 7.56
CA SER A 22 22.58 1.95 8.30
C SER A 22 23.29 0.98 7.35
N GLU A 23 24.48 0.52 7.72
CA GLU A 23 25.23 -0.48 6.96
C GLU A 23 24.46 -1.80 6.77
N LYS A 24 23.48 -2.07 7.64
CA LYS A 24 22.60 -3.25 7.59
C LYS A 24 21.36 -3.06 6.72
N PHE A 25 21.22 -1.92 6.05
CA PHE A 25 20.09 -1.69 5.15
C PHE A 25 20.21 -2.56 3.90
N VAL A 26 19.19 -3.38 3.64
CA VAL A 26 19.18 -4.35 2.54
C VAL A 26 18.36 -3.88 1.33
N GLY A 27 17.73 -2.70 1.39
CA GLY A 27 16.82 -2.20 0.36
C GLY A 27 17.49 -1.34 -0.72
N TYR A 28 18.82 -1.35 -0.84
CA TYR A 28 19.53 -0.53 -1.83
C TYR A 28 19.15 -0.89 -3.28
N SER A 29 18.81 -2.16 -3.56
CA SER A 29 18.34 -2.62 -4.87
C SER A 29 16.97 -2.04 -5.27
N ASP A 30 16.18 -1.57 -4.30
CA ASP A 30 14.88 -0.94 -4.55
C ASP A 30 14.99 0.56 -4.91
N MET A 31 16.22 1.09 -4.96
CA MET A 31 16.52 2.50 -5.22
C MET A 31 17.02 2.70 -6.65
N PHE A 32 16.83 3.92 -7.16
CA PHE A 32 17.54 4.41 -8.33
C PHE A 32 18.98 4.81 -7.96
N ALA A 33 19.84 4.91 -8.98
CA ALA A 33 21.22 5.35 -8.79
C ALA A 33 21.29 6.75 -8.14
N GLY A 34 22.31 6.94 -7.29
CA GLY A 34 22.59 8.21 -6.60
C GLY A 34 22.31 8.17 -5.09
N GLY A 35 22.80 9.19 -4.38
CA GLY A 35 22.72 9.28 -2.91
C GLY A 35 21.79 10.37 -2.36
N LEU A 36 21.02 11.03 -3.23
CA LEU A 36 20.18 12.17 -2.86
C LEU A 36 18.69 11.83 -2.88
N VAL A 37 17.95 12.31 -1.89
CA VAL A 37 16.51 12.15 -1.78
C VAL A 37 15.78 13.48 -1.68
N CYS A 38 14.53 13.50 -2.09
CA CYS A 38 13.64 14.63 -1.87
C CYS A 38 13.17 14.71 -0.42
N ASP A 39 12.61 15.85 -0.02
CA ASP A 39 12.09 16.08 1.33
C ASP A 39 11.05 15.05 1.75
N VAL A 40 10.11 14.72 0.86
CA VAL A 40 9.04 13.77 1.13
C VAL A 40 9.59 12.38 1.48
N CYS A 41 10.48 11.86 0.62
CA CYS A 41 11.06 10.54 0.85
C CYS A 41 11.98 10.56 2.07
N SER A 42 12.73 11.65 2.31
CA SER A 42 13.53 11.79 3.51
C SER A 42 12.69 11.71 4.79
N VAL A 43 11.52 12.35 4.82
CA VAL A 43 10.59 12.30 5.97
C VAL A 43 10.09 10.88 6.18
N LEU A 44 9.63 10.21 5.12
CA LEU A 44 9.12 8.83 5.21
C LEU A 44 10.16 7.84 5.74
N ILE A 45 11.44 8.02 5.39
CA ILE A 45 12.52 7.14 5.86
C ILE A 45 12.91 7.42 7.30
N ARG A 46 13.06 8.70 7.67
CA ARG A 46 13.60 9.12 8.97
C ARG A 46 12.56 9.01 10.10
N ASP A 47 11.30 9.31 9.81
CA ASP A 47 10.23 9.17 10.80
C ASP A 47 9.69 7.73 10.79
N GLU A 48 10.14 6.94 11.77
CA GLU A 48 9.77 5.53 11.93
C GLU A 48 8.25 5.30 12.06
N SER A 49 7.50 6.31 12.49
CA SER A 49 6.06 6.16 12.65
C SER A 49 5.33 5.91 11.33
N TYR A 50 5.91 6.30 10.17
CA TYR A 50 5.37 5.95 8.85
C TYR A 50 5.55 4.47 8.49
N ARG A 51 6.55 3.79 9.07
CA ARG A 51 6.71 2.33 8.93
C ARG A 51 5.57 1.59 9.66
N ARG A 52 5.14 2.17 10.78
CA ARG A 52 4.14 1.57 11.68
C ARG A 52 2.71 2.07 11.43
N SER A 53 2.48 2.81 10.36
CA SER A 53 1.16 3.41 10.03
C SER A 53 0.77 3.10 8.59
N HIS A 54 -0.53 3.08 8.34
CA HIS A 54 -1.06 3.23 6.98
C HIS A 54 -0.94 4.70 6.59
N TRP A 55 -0.73 4.98 5.31
CA TRP A 55 -0.68 6.35 4.84
C TRP A 55 -1.02 6.45 3.35
N VAL A 56 -1.40 7.65 2.94
CA VAL A 56 -1.54 8.03 1.54
C VAL A 56 -0.61 9.20 1.25
N LEU A 57 0.13 9.10 0.16
CA LEU A 57 0.96 10.16 -0.38
C LEU A 57 0.24 10.76 -1.57
N THR A 58 -0.26 11.99 -1.48
CA THR A 58 -0.96 12.70 -2.56
C THR A 58 -0.24 14.00 -2.87
N ASN A 59 0.15 14.23 -4.13
CA ASN A 59 0.81 15.48 -4.56
C ASN A 59 1.97 15.94 -3.65
N SER A 60 2.77 15.01 -3.11
CA SER A 60 3.89 15.29 -2.17
C SER A 60 3.52 15.48 -0.70
N ILE A 61 2.25 15.38 -0.33
CA ILE A 61 1.79 15.42 1.05
C ILE A 61 1.51 14.00 1.51
N VAL A 62 2.15 13.58 2.60
CA VAL A 62 1.89 12.29 3.24
C VAL A 62 0.91 12.50 4.39
N LYS A 63 -0.19 11.75 4.39
CA LYS A 63 -1.15 11.70 5.49
C LYS A 63 -1.21 10.28 6.06
N LYS A 64 -0.97 10.14 7.37
CA LYS A 64 -1.26 8.89 8.10
C LYS A 64 -2.77 8.67 8.17
N LEU A 65 -3.18 7.43 8.02
CA LEU A 65 -4.60 7.06 7.99
C LEU A 65 -4.93 6.20 9.21
N SER A 66 -6.02 6.54 9.87
CA SER A 66 -6.75 5.60 10.72
C SER A 66 -7.36 4.49 9.88
N LYS A 67 -7.86 3.45 10.54
CA LYS A 67 -8.45 2.29 9.87
C LYS A 67 -9.71 2.63 9.05
N SER A 68 -10.59 3.47 9.61
CA SER A 68 -11.79 3.94 8.92
C SER A 68 -11.44 4.83 7.73
N GLU A 69 -10.47 5.73 7.88
CA GLU A 69 -9.97 6.56 6.77
C GLU A 69 -9.32 5.70 5.68
N LEU A 70 -8.58 4.66 6.06
CA LEU A 70 -7.96 3.76 5.09
C LEU A 70 -9.00 3.06 4.23
N LEU A 71 -10.07 2.53 4.81
CA LEU A 71 -11.13 1.90 4.03
C LEU A 71 -11.82 2.88 3.09
N SER A 72 -12.05 4.11 3.54
CA SER A 72 -12.57 5.19 2.68
C SER A 72 -11.63 5.48 1.51
N VAL A 73 -10.32 5.61 1.78
CA VAL A 73 -9.29 5.85 0.76
C VAL A 73 -9.11 4.67 -0.19
N LEU A 74 -9.25 3.43 0.26
CA LEU A 74 -9.20 2.25 -0.62
C LEU A 74 -10.42 2.17 -1.53
N ARG A 75 -11.59 2.58 -1.03
CA ARG A 75 -12.84 2.60 -1.79
C ARG A 75 -12.88 3.71 -2.85
N ASP A 76 -12.34 4.88 -2.52
CA ASP A 76 -12.17 6.01 -3.44
C ASP A 76 -10.76 6.61 -3.37
N PRO A 77 -9.78 5.99 -4.05
CA PRO A 77 -8.38 6.44 -4.01
C PRO A 77 -8.19 7.83 -4.62
N PRO A 78 -7.45 8.77 -3.99
CA PRO A 78 -7.13 10.03 -4.65
C PRO A 78 -6.33 9.81 -5.95
N VAL A 79 -6.48 10.67 -6.94
CA VAL A 79 -5.58 10.69 -8.13
C VAL A 79 -4.23 11.27 -7.72
N ASN A 80 -3.15 10.92 -8.43
CA ASN A 80 -1.78 11.32 -8.12
C ASN A 80 -1.36 10.92 -6.69
N SER A 81 -1.84 9.74 -6.26
CA SER A 81 -1.61 9.20 -4.93
C SER A 81 -0.73 7.96 -4.93
N LEU A 82 -0.24 7.56 -3.76
CA LEU A 82 0.24 6.21 -3.48
C LEU A 82 -0.33 5.81 -2.12
N ILE A 83 -1.01 4.67 -2.05
CA ILE A 83 -1.58 4.15 -0.81
C ILE A 83 -0.65 3.08 -0.25
N TYR A 84 -0.22 3.23 1.00
CA TYR A 84 0.53 2.22 1.72
C TYR A 84 -0.29 1.59 2.83
N VAL A 85 -0.35 0.26 2.81
CA VAL A 85 -1.02 -0.55 3.81
C VAL A 85 0.03 -1.34 4.59
N LYS A 86 0.24 -0.95 5.84
CA LYS A 86 1.12 -1.69 6.75
C LYS A 86 0.56 -3.09 7.04
N SER A 87 1.45 -4.01 7.35
CA SER A 87 1.17 -5.32 7.95
C SER A 87 1.79 -5.41 9.35
N SER A 88 3.10 -5.66 9.45
CA SER A 88 3.83 -5.82 10.72
C SER A 88 4.54 -4.54 11.18
N GLY A 89 4.82 -3.62 10.26
CA GLY A 89 5.55 -2.37 10.49
C GLY A 89 7.03 -2.54 10.75
N ARG A 90 7.60 -3.71 10.42
CA ARG A 90 9.01 -4.05 10.66
C ARG A 90 9.92 -3.66 9.50
N ARG A 91 9.36 -3.47 8.30
CA ARG A 91 10.14 -3.26 7.07
C ARG A 91 9.88 -1.88 6.47
N LEU A 92 10.87 -1.41 5.72
CA LEU A 92 10.72 -0.28 4.81
C LEU A 92 10.09 -0.74 3.47
N GLY A 93 9.04 -1.56 3.54
CA GLY A 93 8.43 -2.21 2.38
C GLY A 93 7.89 -1.23 1.33
N PHE A 94 7.62 0.01 1.74
CA PHE A 94 7.16 1.07 0.85
C PHE A 94 8.24 1.65 -0.08
N ILE A 95 9.53 1.40 0.13
CA ILE A 95 10.60 2.03 -0.68
C ILE A 95 10.42 1.74 -2.17
N LYS A 96 10.29 0.45 -2.52
CA LYS A 96 10.01 0.00 -3.89
C LYS A 96 8.72 0.58 -4.49
N CYS A 97 7.80 1.04 -3.63
CA CYS A 97 6.53 1.60 -4.06
C CYS A 97 6.57 3.11 -4.37
N LEU A 98 7.55 3.86 -3.84
CA LEU A 98 7.63 5.32 -3.97
C LEU A 98 7.75 5.82 -5.41
N ARG A 99 8.12 4.93 -6.35
CA ARG A 99 8.18 5.21 -7.79
C ARG A 99 6.83 5.13 -8.50
N PHE A 100 5.75 4.65 -7.86
CA PHE A 100 4.42 4.52 -8.47
C PHE A 100 3.42 5.60 -8.01
N THR A 101 2.45 5.92 -8.85
CA THR A 101 1.37 6.85 -8.52
C THR A 101 0.10 6.52 -9.26
N SER A 102 -1.03 6.70 -8.57
CA SER A 102 -2.37 6.50 -9.10
C SER A 102 -2.68 7.49 -10.21
N THR A 103 -3.35 7.01 -11.24
CA THR A 103 -3.93 7.81 -12.32
C THR A 103 -5.45 7.84 -12.16
N ARG A 104 -6.18 8.28 -13.18
CA ARG A 104 -7.65 8.24 -13.19
C ARG A 104 -8.20 6.80 -13.25
N SER A 105 -7.54 5.89 -13.97
CA SER A 105 -8.00 4.51 -14.15
C SER A 105 -7.26 3.49 -13.27
N ILE A 106 -6.03 3.80 -12.86
CA ILE A 106 -5.17 2.87 -12.11
C ILE A 106 -4.85 3.43 -10.73
N VAL A 107 -4.83 2.56 -9.73
CA VAL A 107 -4.47 2.85 -8.34
C VAL A 107 -3.10 2.25 -8.06
N ALA A 108 -2.19 3.08 -7.56
CA ALA A 108 -0.94 2.62 -6.99
C ALA A 108 -1.15 2.23 -5.53
N LEU A 109 -1.20 0.93 -5.28
CA LEU A 109 -1.38 0.33 -3.97
C LEU A 109 -0.09 -0.36 -3.54
N CYS A 110 0.28 -0.24 -2.28
CA CYS A 110 1.47 -0.88 -1.74
C CYS A 110 1.14 -1.61 -0.46
N GLY A 111 1.23 -2.93 -0.49
CA GLY A 111 1.23 -3.75 0.72
C GLY A 111 2.64 -3.85 1.28
N GLU A 112 2.79 -3.84 2.60
CA GLU A 112 4.12 -4.05 3.22
C GLU A 112 4.76 -5.38 2.78
N GLU A 113 3.95 -6.44 2.68
CA GLU A 113 4.41 -7.78 2.28
C GLU A 113 4.33 -7.97 0.76
N GLU A 114 3.22 -7.55 0.13
CA GLU A 114 2.97 -7.72 -1.30
C GLU A 114 3.86 -6.82 -2.17
N GLY A 115 4.23 -5.65 -1.67
CA GLY A 115 4.90 -4.61 -2.45
C GLY A 115 3.97 -3.85 -3.39
N PRO A 116 4.51 -3.28 -4.48
CA PRO A 116 3.76 -2.39 -5.36
C PRO A 116 2.80 -3.18 -6.23
N LEU A 117 1.55 -2.75 -6.24
CA LEU A 117 0.49 -3.23 -7.11
C LEU A 117 -0.12 -2.06 -7.87
N LEU A 118 -0.38 -2.27 -9.15
CA LEU A 118 -1.19 -1.40 -9.98
C LEU A 118 -2.51 -2.11 -10.22
N VAL A 119 -3.59 -1.53 -9.72
CA VAL A 119 -4.93 -2.13 -9.78
C VAL A 119 -5.88 -1.17 -10.47
N GLU A 120 -6.74 -1.68 -11.33
CA GLU A 120 -7.82 -0.85 -11.88
C GLU A 120 -8.71 -0.32 -10.75
N ARG A 121 -9.10 0.95 -10.87
CA ARG A 121 -9.85 1.67 -9.84
C ARG A 121 -11.18 0.99 -9.52
N ASP A 122 -11.94 0.63 -10.54
CA ASP A 122 -13.23 -0.03 -10.37
C ASP A 122 -13.06 -1.43 -9.77
N LYS A 123 -12.00 -2.14 -10.17
CA LYS A 123 -11.67 -3.44 -9.59
C LYS A 123 -11.30 -3.34 -8.10
N LEU A 124 -10.52 -2.34 -7.71
CA LEU A 124 -10.19 -2.13 -6.30
C LEU A 124 -11.45 -1.82 -5.49
N ARG A 125 -12.34 -0.97 -6.01
CA ARG A 125 -13.61 -0.66 -5.37
C ARG A 125 -14.48 -1.89 -5.19
N GLU A 126 -14.59 -2.73 -6.21
CA GLU A 126 -15.30 -4.01 -6.15
C GLU A 126 -14.72 -4.92 -5.05
N ILE A 127 -13.39 -5.08 -5.01
CA ILE A 127 -12.68 -5.87 -4.00
C ILE A 127 -12.99 -5.34 -2.59
N VAL A 128 -12.94 -4.02 -2.39
CA VAL A 128 -13.25 -3.39 -1.10
C VAL A 128 -14.69 -3.69 -0.68
N ASP A 129 -15.65 -3.52 -1.58
CA ASP A 129 -17.07 -3.73 -1.29
C ASP A 129 -17.38 -5.19 -0.94
N ILE A 130 -16.78 -6.15 -1.66
CA ILE A 130 -16.90 -7.59 -1.38
C ILE A 130 -16.25 -7.93 -0.04
N ALA A 131 -15.03 -7.44 0.22
CA ALA A 131 -14.31 -7.74 1.45
C ALA A 131 -15.03 -7.18 2.69
N VAL A 132 -15.57 -5.96 2.61
CA VAL A 132 -16.39 -5.37 3.67
C VAL A 132 -17.66 -6.18 3.89
N LYS A 133 -18.37 -6.57 2.82
CA LYS A 133 -19.57 -7.42 2.92
C LYS A 133 -19.25 -8.76 3.58
N ALA A 134 -18.22 -9.46 3.12
CA ALA A 134 -17.80 -10.74 3.66
C ALA A 134 -17.44 -10.64 5.15
N TYR A 135 -16.66 -9.63 5.53
CA TYR A 135 -16.29 -9.40 6.93
C TYR A 135 -17.48 -8.99 7.79
N SER A 136 -18.45 -8.27 7.24
CA SER A 136 -19.67 -7.91 7.99
C SER A 136 -20.51 -9.13 8.38
N ILE A 137 -20.42 -10.23 7.62
CA ILE A 137 -21.15 -11.48 7.87
C ILE A 137 -20.32 -12.43 8.73
N LEU A 138 -19.07 -12.70 8.35
CA LEU A 138 -18.21 -13.69 9.01
C LEU A 138 -17.53 -13.15 10.28
N LYS A 139 -17.45 -11.82 10.44
CA LYS A 139 -16.84 -11.08 11.56
C LYS A 139 -15.38 -11.43 11.87
N ARG A 140 -14.71 -12.17 10.99
CA ARG A 140 -13.35 -12.70 11.15
C ARG A 140 -12.59 -12.57 9.85
N LYS A 141 -11.29 -12.29 9.92
CA LYS A 141 -10.42 -12.17 8.74
C LYS A 141 -9.90 -13.51 8.24
N THR A 142 -9.76 -14.49 9.13
CA THR A 142 -9.20 -15.81 8.80
C THR A 142 -9.90 -16.44 7.59
N PRO A 143 -11.24 -16.48 7.49
CA PRO A 143 -11.90 -17.05 6.31
C PRO A 143 -11.58 -16.30 5.02
N LEU A 144 -11.41 -14.97 5.10
CA LEU A 144 -11.12 -14.13 3.95
C LEU A 144 -9.67 -14.34 3.47
N LEU A 145 -8.72 -14.63 4.37
CA LEU A 145 -7.31 -14.82 4.01
C LEU A 145 -6.96 -16.27 3.68
N GLU A 146 -7.47 -17.21 4.47
CA GLU A 146 -7.06 -18.62 4.45
C GLU A 146 -8.09 -19.53 3.76
N GLY A 147 -9.33 -19.04 3.56
CA GLY A 147 -10.44 -19.77 2.97
C GLY A 147 -11.51 -20.14 4.00
N CYS A 148 -12.73 -20.40 3.51
CA CYS A 148 -13.85 -20.75 4.38
C CYS A 148 -13.70 -22.15 4.99
N SER A 149 -13.91 -22.26 6.31
CA SER A 149 -14.03 -23.55 6.98
C SER A 149 -15.37 -24.20 6.69
N ALA A 150 -15.51 -25.51 6.94
CA ALA A 150 -16.79 -26.23 6.78
C ALA A 150 -17.98 -25.55 7.49
N ARG A 151 -17.72 -24.85 8.61
CA ARG A 151 -18.76 -24.12 9.35
C ARG A 151 -19.16 -22.80 8.69
N ASP A 152 -18.25 -22.16 7.95
CA ASP A 152 -18.52 -20.89 7.28
C ASP A 152 -19.35 -21.08 6.01
N TRP A 153 -19.34 -22.27 5.41
CA TRP A 153 -20.11 -22.62 4.20
C TRP A 153 -21.63 -22.58 4.36
N VAL A 154 -22.15 -22.36 5.57
CA VAL A 154 -23.55 -21.94 5.76
C VAL A 154 -23.86 -20.62 5.03
N TYR A 155 -22.84 -19.78 4.80
CA TYR A 155 -22.91 -18.58 3.96
C TYR A 155 -22.29 -18.84 2.57
N GLU A 156 -22.82 -19.84 1.87
CA GLU A 156 -22.25 -20.37 0.62
C GLU A 156 -21.91 -19.27 -0.41
N ASP A 157 -22.83 -18.35 -0.66
CA ASP A 157 -22.62 -17.25 -1.61
C ASP A 157 -21.40 -16.39 -1.27
N ILE A 158 -21.19 -16.12 0.02
CA ILE A 158 -20.05 -15.34 0.51
C ILE A 158 -18.77 -16.15 0.38
N CYS A 159 -18.79 -17.43 0.74
CA CYS A 159 -17.61 -18.29 0.63
C CYS A 159 -17.17 -18.47 -0.84
N ARG A 160 -18.11 -18.66 -1.76
CA ARG A 160 -17.81 -18.69 -3.20
C ARG A 160 -17.16 -17.39 -3.67
N LEU A 161 -17.67 -16.23 -3.24
CA LEU A 161 -17.06 -14.94 -3.56
C LEU A 161 -15.65 -14.81 -2.99
N ILE A 162 -15.43 -15.22 -1.73
CA ILE A 162 -14.10 -15.18 -1.10
C ILE A 162 -13.10 -16.03 -1.90
N GLU A 163 -13.48 -17.25 -2.28
CA GLU A 163 -12.61 -18.16 -3.02
C GLU A 163 -12.20 -17.63 -4.39
N LEU A 164 -13.04 -16.82 -5.05
CA LEU A 164 -12.68 -16.14 -6.30
C LEU A 164 -11.56 -15.11 -6.14
N TYR A 165 -11.44 -14.50 -4.96
CA TYR A 165 -10.46 -13.44 -4.68
C TYR A 165 -9.28 -13.90 -3.84
N ARG A 166 -9.40 -15.06 -3.19
CA ARG A 166 -8.31 -15.64 -2.40
C ARG A 166 -7.11 -15.88 -3.30
N GLY A 167 -5.94 -15.39 -2.88
CA GLY A 167 -4.70 -15.42 -3.66
C GLY A 167 -4.46 -14.19 -4.53
N VAL A 168 -5.46 -13.32 -4.76
CA VAL A 168 -5.24 -12.02 -5.40
C VAL A 168 -4.52 -11.09 -4.41
N SER A 169 -3.37 -10.53 -4.77
CA SER A 169 -2.56 -9.71 -3.85
C SER A 169 -3.33 -8.48 -3.33
N ALA A 170 -4.13 -7.84 -4.18
CA ALA A 170 -4.97 -6.71 -3.79
C ALA A 170 -6.01 -7.09 -2.72
N TRP A 171 -6.56 -8.31 -2.79
CA TRP A 171 -7.50 -8.82 -1.78
C TRP A 171 -6.84 -8.93 -0.41
N SER A 172 -5.65 -9.54 -0.32
CA SER A 172 -4.90 -9.65 0.93
C SER A 172 -4.63 -8.29 1.58
N ILE A 173 -4.28 -7.28 0.77
CA ILE A 173 -4.06 -5.91 1.25
C ILE A 173 -5.35 -5.32 1.83
N VAL A 174 -6.46 -5.43 1.09
CA VAL A 174 -7.76 -4.89 1.52
C VAL A 174 -8.25 -5.58 2.80
N VAL A 175 -8.14 -6.90 2.90
CA VAL A 175 -8.57 -7.65 4.09
C VAL A 175 -7.76 -7.25 5.33
N ARG A 176 -6.47 -6.89 5.17
CA ARG A 176 -5.68 -6.35 6.30
C ARG A 176 -6.18 -4.98 6.75
N ALA A 177 -6.76 -4.18 5.86
CA ALA A 177 -7.36 -2.89 6.19
C ALA A 177 -8.69 -3.00 6.96
N LEU A 178 -9.39 -4.16 6.90
CA LEU A 178 -10.68 -4.40 7.56
C LEU A 178 -10.62 -4.48 9.07
#